data_AF-A0A8S3GXI5-F1
#
_entry.id   AF-A0A8S3GXI5-F1
#
_cell.length_a   1.000
_cell.length_b   1.000
_cell.length_c   1.000
_cell.angle_alpha   90.00
_cell.angle_beta   90.00
_cell.angle_gamma   90.00
#
_symmetry.space_group_name_H-M   'P 1'
#
loop_
_entity.id
_entity.type
_entity.pdbx_description
1 polymer ?
#
loop_
_entity_poly.entity_id
_entity_poly.type
_entity_poly.pdbx_seq_one_letter_code
_entity_poly.pdbx_strand_id
1 'polypeptide(L)'
;MLKTVPISEAKTGENIKKLIRNILNSFGIDPDGYEIIYVMDNGSNLISALDGEAHIQCVCHCLNLAVKQSLEECPVIDALVSNCRELVTHFKRAELQ
;
A
#
# COMPACT_ATOMS: atom_id res chain seq x y z
N MET A 1 -14.65 -9.28 7.10
CA MET A 1 -14.00 -8.44 6.09
C MET A 1 -15.07 -7.51 5.54
N LEU A 2 -14.95 -6.18 5.67
CA LEU A 2 -16.07 -5.29 5.33
C LEU A 2 -16.36 -5.29 3.82
N LYS A 3 -15.36 -5.06 2.96
CA LYS A 3 -15.53 -5.24 1.50
C LYS A 3 -14.16 -5.34 0.81
N THR A 4 -14.12 -5.96 -0.36
CA THR A 4 -13.01 -5.86 -1.32
C THR A 4 -13.58 -5.34 -2.62
N VAL A 5 -13.02 -4.26 -3.15
CA VAL A 5 -13.57 -3.57 -4.33
C VAL A 5 -12.45 -3.31 -5.34
N PRO A 6 -12.62 -3.70 -6.62
CA PRO A 6 -11.72 -3.25 -7.67
C PRO A 6 -11.91 -1.74 -7.90
N ILE A 7 -10.81 -0.99 -7.92
CA ILE A 7 -10.84 0.43 -8.24
C ILE A 7 -10.73 0.55 -9.76
N SER A 8 -11.85 0.85 -10.43
CA SER A 8 -11.93 1.06 -11.89
C SER A 8 -11.53 2.48 -12.31
N GLU A 9 -11.62 3.44 -11.39
CA GLU A 9 -11.23 4.84 -11.62
C GLU A 9 -9.74 5.07 -11.31
N ALA A 10 -9.24 6.27 -11.58
CA ALA A 10 -7.91 6.67 -11.17
C ALA A 10 -7.77 6.56 -9.63
N LYS A 11 -6.66 6.00 -9.15
CA LYS A 11 -6.39 5.78 -7.72
C LYS A 11 -5.94 7.05 -6.99
N THR A 12 -6.62 8.18 -7.20
CA THR A 12 -6.32 9.44 -6.52
C THR A 12 -6.81 9.40 -5.06
N GLY A 13 -6.29 10.29 -4.21
CA GLY A 13 -6.73 10.38 -2.82
C GLY A 13 -8.24 10.66 -2.70
N GLU A 14 -8.77 11.58 -3.50
CA GLU A 14 -10.20 11.90 -3.55
C GLU A 14 -11.07 10.68 -3.87
N ASN A 15 -10.69 9.92 -4.91
CA ASN A 15 -11.45 8.74 -5.33
C ASN A 15 -11.41 7.64 -4.27
N ILE A 16 -10.26 7.47 -3.60
CA ILE A 16 -10.11 6.53 -2.49
C ILE A 16 -10.97 6.96 -1.30
N LYS A 17 -10.96 8.25 -0.92
CA LYS A 17 -11.79 8.77 0.19
C LYS A 17 -13.28 8.51 -0.08
N LYS A 18 -13.74 8.85 -1.28
CA LYS A 18 -15.11 8.60 -1.73
C LYS A 18 -15.47 7.11 -1.68
N LEU A 19 -14.56 6.23 -2.12
CA LEU A 19 -14.76 4.79 -2.07
C LEU A 19 -14.89 4.28 -0.63
N ILE A 20 -14.01 4.70 0.28
CA ILE A 20 -14.05 4.31 1.69
C ILE A 20 -15.38 4.73 2.32
N ARG A 21 -15.80 5.98 2.13
CA ARG A 21 -17.08 6.48 2.67
C ARG A 21 -18.28 5.72 2.11
N ASN A 22 -18.29 5.41 0.82
CA ASN A 22 -19.34 4.60 0.20
C ASN A 22 -19.40 3.18 0.78
N ILE A 23 -18.24 2.58 1.09
CA ILE A 23 -18.19 1.28 1.76
C ILE A 23 -18.80 1.40 3.16
N LEU A 24 -18.36 2.35 3.98
CA LEU A 24 -18.88 2.54 5.34
C LEU A 24 -20.41 2.76 5.34
N ASN A 25 -20.90 3.68 4.49
CA ASN A 25 -22.32 3.95 4.33
C ASN A 25 -23.12 2.70 3.90
N SER A 26 -22.55 1.84 3.04
CA SER A 26 -23.22 0.60 2.62
C SER A 26 -23.42 -0.42 3.76
N PHE A 27 -22.69 -0.26 4.86
CA PHE A 27 -22.86 -1.02 6.10
C PHE A 27 -23.63 -0.25 7.18
N GLY A 28 -24.19 0.92 6.85
CA GLY A 28 -24.90 1.77 7.81
C GLY A 28 -23.98 2.46 8.82
N ILE A 29 -22.67 2.54 8.53
CA ILE A 29 -21.69 3.24 9.36
C ILE A 29 -21.57 4.66 8.81
N ASP A 30 -22.02 5.64 9.59
CA ASP A 30 -21.87 7.05 9.26
C ASP A 30 -20.44 7.52 9.57
N PRO A 31 -19.59 7.79 8.56
CA PRO A 31 -18.22 8.21 8.79
C PRO A 31 -18.08 9.54 9.54
N ASP A 32 -19.11 10.39 9.60
CA ASP A 32 -19.07 11.66 10.33
C ASP A 32 -19.65 11.53 11.75
N GLY A 33 -20.37 10.44 12.04
CA GLY A 33 -21.04 10.19 13.32
C GLY A 33 -20.22 9.37 14.32
N TYR A 34 -19.08 8.82 13.89
CA TYR A 34 -18.21 7.98 14.72
C TYR A 34 -16.75 8.40 14.61
N GLU A 35 -16.00 8.25 15.70
CA GLU A 35 -14.54 8.36 15.65
C GLU A 35 -13.95 7.05 15.07
N ILE A 36 -13.56 7.10 13.79
CA ILE A 36 -12.97 5.97 13.07
C ILE A 36 -11.46 6.16 12.98
N ILE A 37 -10.70 5.17 13.45
CA ILE A 37 -9.25 5.12 13.27
C ILE A 37 -8.93 4.19 12.10
N TYR A 38 -8.31 4.74 11.07
CA TYR A 38 -7.91 3.99 9.88
C TYR A 38 -6.51 3.40 10.04
N VAL A 39 -6.33 2.13 9.64
CA VAL A 39 -5.02 1.48 9.55
C VAL A 39 -4.68 1.27 8.08
N MET A 40 -3.60 1.89 7.60
CA MET A 40 -3.25 1.93 6.18
C MET A 40 -1.74 1.76 5.96
N ASP A 41 -1.34 1.35 4.75
CA ASP A 41 0.08 1.39 4.36
C ASP A 41 0.56 2.83 4.08
N ASN A 42 1.83 3.02 3.72
CA ASN A 42 2.40 4.35 3.47
C ASN A 42 2.18 4.83 2.02
N GLY A 43 1.16 4.31 1.32
CA GLY A 43 0.81 4.73 -0.03
C GLY A 43 0.39 6.21 -0.07
N SER A 44 1.05 7.01 -0.89
CA SER A 44 0.83 8.47 -0.97
C SER A 44 -0.64 8.86 -1.21
N ASN A 45 -1.35 8.12 -2.05
CA ASN A 45 -2.76 8.39 -2.32
C ASN A 45 -3.67 8.02 -1.14
N LEU A 46 -3.32 7.01 -0.34
CA LEU A 46 -4.06 6.72 0.90
C LEU A 46 -3.81 7.82 1.95
N ILE A 47 -2.57 8.31 2.04
CA ILE A 47 -2.23 9.41 2.96
C ILE A 47 -3.04 10.65 2.59
N SER A 48 -3.08 10.99 1.30
CA SER A 48 -3.90 12.10 0.80
C SER A 48 -5.40 11.88 0.99
N ALA A 49 -5.90 10.65 0.89
CA ALA A 49 -7.32 10.34 1.05
C ALA A 49 -7.82 10.51 2.49
N LEU A 50 -6.94 10.26 3.46
CA LEU A 50 -7.25 10.27 4.88
C LEU A 50 -6.58 11.44 5.61
N ASP A 51 -6.16 12.45 4.86
CA ASP A 51 -5.70 13.70 5.43
C ASP A 51 -6.84 14.37 6.22
N GLY A 52 -6.56 14.77 7.45
CA GLY A 52 -7.55 15.24 8.41
C GLY A 52 -8.38 14.16 9.13
N GLU A 53 -8.25 12.89 8.76
CA GLU A 53 -8.87 11.76 9.46
C GLU A 53 -7.88 11.11 10.44
N ALA A 54 -8.36 10.54 11.55
CA ALA A 54 -7.51 9.80 12.48
C ALA A 54 -7.00 8.51 11.81
N HIS A 55 -5.68 8.41 11.62
CA HIS A 55 -5.08 7.23 10.98
C HIS A 55 -3.73 6.85 11.60
N ILE A 56 -3.40 5.57 11.48
CA ILE A 56 -2.10 5.00 11.85
C ILE A 56 -1.52 4.17 10.70
N GLN A 57 -0.20 4.10 10.66
CA GLN A 57 0.51 3.29 9.67
C GLN A 57 0.50 1.81 10.05
N CYS A 58 0.37 0.95 9.04
CA CYS A 58 0.43 -0.48 9.20
C CYS A 58 1.83 -0.93 9.60
N VAL A 59 1.95 -1.52 10.80
CA VAL A 59 3.23 -2.00 11.34
C VAL A 59 3.93 -2.99 10.40
N CYS A 60 3.19 -3.88 9.74
CA CYS A 60 3.76 -4.83 8.78
C CYS A 60 4.42 -4.10 7.59
N HIS A 61 3.79 -3.03 7.11
CA HIS A 61 4.35 -2.23 6.01
C HIS A 61 5.59 -1.46 6.48
N CYS A 62 5.54 -0.83 7.65
CA CYS A 62 6.69 -0.12 8.22
C CYS A 62 7.88 -1.04 8.46
N LEU A 63 7.65 -2.25 9.00
CA LEU A 63 8.71 -3.24 9.18
C LEU A 63 9.31 -3.68 7.85
N ASN A 64 8.46 -3.95 6.84
CA ASN A 64 8.92 -4.30 5.52
C ASN A 64 9.77 -3.19 4.88
N LEU A 65 9.37 -1.91 5.03
CA LEU A 65 10.17 -0.78 4.58
C LEU A 65 11.51 -0.69 5.31
N ALA A 66 11.51 -0.81 6.64
CA ALA A 66 12.74 -0.73 7.44
C ALA A 66 13.75 -1.84 7.08
N VAL A 67 13.27 -3.08 6.94
CA VAL A 67 14.10 -4.21 6.50
C VAL A 67 14.61 -3.97 5.09
N LYS A 68 13.74 -3.59 4.16
CA LYS A 68 14.12 -3.31 2.77
C LYS A 68 15.21 -2.24 2.70
N GLN A 69 15.02 -1.12 3.38
CA GLN A 69 15.99 -0.02 3.43
C GLN A 69 17.33 -0.50 4.00
N SER A 70 17.30 -1.28 5.08
CA SER A 70 18.53 -1.81 5.71
C SER A 70 19.30 -2.75 4.76
N LEU A 71 18.61 -3.51 3.91
CA LEU A 71 19.23 -4.37 2.91
C LEU A 71 19.81 -3.56 1.74
N GLU A 72 19.09 -2.53 1.28
CA GLU A 72 19.52 -1.61 0.21
C GLU A 72 20.72 -0.75 0.63
N GLU A 73 20.82 -0.39 1.91
CA GLU A 73 21.96 0.36 2.48
C GLU A 73 23.20 -0.53 2.71
N CYS A 74 23.09 -1.86 2.57
CA CYS A 74 24.20 -2.79 2.67
C CYS A 74 24.76 -3.10 1.27
N PRO A 75 25.92 -2.55 0.84
CA PRO A 75 26.36 -2.62 -0.56
C PRO A 75 26.57 -4.05 -1.06
N VAL A 76 27.00 -4.97 -0.18
CA VAL A 76 27.21 -6.38 -0.53
C VAL A 76 25.89 -7.08 -0.82
N ILE A 77 24.87 -6.81 -0.02
CA ILE A 77 23.53 -7.40 -0.20
C ILE A 77 22.85 -6.77 -1.43
N ASP A 78 22.93 -5.45 -1.59
CA ASP A 78 22.35 -4.76 -2.73
C ASP A 78 22.93 -5.27 -4.07
N ALA A 79 24.26 -5.42 -4.15
CA ALA A 79 24.92 -5.99 -5.33
C ALA A 79 24.47 -7.44 -5.61
N LEU A 80 24.34 -8.28 -4.57
CA LEU A 80 23.84 -9.64 -4.71
C LEU A 80 22.39 -9.67 -5.23
N VAL A 81 21.52 -8.82 -4.65
CA VAL A 81 20.11 -8.70 -5.09
C VAL A 81 20.04 -8.22 -6.54
N SER A 82 20.89 -7.28 -6.95
CA SER A 82 20.96 -6.83 -8.35
C SER A 82 21.31 -7.96 -9.30
N ASN A 83 22.35 -8.75 -8.99
CA ASN A 83 22.75 -9.90 -9.80
C ASN A 83 21.63 -10.95 -9.91
N CYS A 84 20.92 -11.21 -8.81
CA CYS A 84 19.75 -12.09 -8.82
C CYS A 84 18.63 -11.55 -9.73
N ARG A 85 18.37 -10.23 -9.72
CA ARG A 85 17.39 -9.60 -10.61
C ARG A 85 17.79 -9.71 -12.08
N GLU A 86 19.07 -9.57 -12.40
CA GLU A 86 19.59 -9.75 -13.76
C GLU A 86 19.39 -11.19 -14.25
N LEU A 87 19.69 -12.18 -13.41
CA LEU A 87 19.46 -13.59 -13.73
C LEU A 87 17.97 -13.87 -13.99
N VAL A 88 17.08 -13.43 -13.10
CA VAL A 88 15.62 -13.58 -13.29
C VAL A 88 15.16 -12.87 -14.57
N THR A 89 15.72 -11.71 -14.88
CA THR A 89 15.40 -10.96 -16.11
C THR A 89 15.86 -11.73 -17.36
N HIS A 90 17.02 -12.37 -17.32
CA HIS A 90 17.50 -13.22 -18.41
C HIS A 90 16.56 -14.40 -18.66
N PHE A 91 16.18 -15.12 -17.60
CA PHE A 91 15.28 -16.28 -17.71
C PHE A 91 13.91 -15.89 -18.29
N LYS A 92 13.36 -14.76 -17.85
CA LYS A 92 12.10 -14.22 -18.41
C LYS A 92 12.21 -13.88 -19.90
N ARG A 93 13.33 -13.30 -20.33
CA ARG A 93 13.56 -12.95 -21.75
C ARG A 93 13.82 -14.16 -22.62
N ALA A 94 14.41 -15.21 -22.05
CA ALA A 94 14.65 -16.48 -22.72
C ALA A 94 13.43 -17.42 -22.72
N GLU A 95 12.28 -16.97 -22.20
CA GLU A 95 11.04 -17.76 -22.07
C GLU A 95 11.24 -19.06 -21.26
N LEU A 96 12.16 -19.03 -20.29
CA LEU A 96 12.43 -20.14 -19.37
C LEU A 96 11.59 -20.07 -18.08
N GLN A 97 10.72 -19.05 -17.95
CA GLN A 97 9.79 -18.84 -16.84
C GLN A 97 8.61 -17.94 -17.23
#